data_AF-A0A935U8U6-F1
#
_entry.id   AF-A0A935U8U6-F1
#
_cell.length_a   1.000
_cell.length_b   1.000
_cell.length_c   1.000
_cell.angle_alpha   90.00
_cell.angle_beta   90.00
_cell.angle_gamma   90.00
#
_symmetry.space_group_name_H-M   'P 1'
#
loop_
_entity.id
_entity.type
_entity.pdbx_description
1 polymer ?
#
loop_
_entity_poly.entity_id
_entity_poly.type
_entity_poly.pdbx_seq_one_letter_code
_entity_poly.pdbx_strand_id
1 'polypeptide(L)'
;MPNTCAAPPESLPLDLLDDARAVPSDLGMMQSVLDAIPSAVIILDSERQVFFANRAAARLAGKLGHTDVQGMRVGEMVACSMMS
;
A
#
# COMPACT_ATOMS: atom_id res chain seq x y z
N MET A 1 1.73 17.99 24.69
CA MET A 1 1.72 16.83 23.77
C MET A 1 0.41 16.88 23.00
N PRO A 2 0.36 17.20 21.70
CA PRO A 2 -0.92 17.16 20.98
C PRO A 2 -1.28 15.70 20.66
N ASN A 3 -2.48 15.29 21.08
CA ASN A 3 -3.04 13.97 20.81
C ASN A 3 -3.46 13.87 19.34
N THR A 4 -2.85 12.97 18.57
CA THR A 4 -3.35 12.59 17.25
C THR A 4 -4.61 11.76 17.44
N CYS A 5 -5.78 12.36 17.19
CA CYS A 5 -7.04 11.62 17.15
C CYS A 5 -7.19 11.06 15.72
N ALA A 6 -7.00 9.75 15.55
CA ALA A 6 -7.37 9.11 14.30
C ALA A 6 -8.90 9.25 14.13
N ALA A 7 -9.35 9.84 13.02
CA ALA A 7 -10.78 9.92 12.70
C ALA A 7 -11.35 8.49 12.64
N PRO A 8 -12.57 8.25 13.16
CA PRO A 8 -13.19 6.94 13.08
C PRO A 8 -13.44 6.57 11.61
N PRO A 9 -13.34 5.27 11.26
CA PRO A 9 -13.69 4.79 9.93
C PRO A 9 -15.21 4.84 9.80
N GLU A 10 -15.74 6.01 9.46
CA GLU A 10 -17.11 6.14 9.04
C GLU A 10 -17.30 5.27 7.80
N SER A 11 -17.94 4.14 8.04
CA SER A 11 -18.27 3.16 7.03
C SER A 11 -19.21 3.86 6.05
N LEU A 12 -18.72 4.14 4.85
CA LEU A 12 -19.56 4.62 3.76
C LEU A 12 -20.73 3.64 3.59
N PRO A 13 -21.98 4.11 3.47
CA PRO A 13 -23.11 3.23 3.29
C PRO A 13 -22.91 2.40 2.00
N LEU A 14 -23.22 1.11 2.09
CA LEU A 14 -22.93 0.08 1.07
C LEU A 14 -23.58 0.37 -0.30
N ASP A 15 -24.57 1.26 -0.35
CA ASP A 15 -25.27 1.69 -1.56
C ASP A 15 -24.46 2.65 -2.44
N LEU A 16 -23.33 3.16 -1.95
CA LEU A 16 -22.39 3.99 -2.71
C LEU A 16 -21.24 3.20 -3.36
N LEU A 17 -21.20 1.86 -3.20
CA LEU A 17 -20.13 1.00 -3.72
C LEU A 17 -20.43 0.41 -5.11
N ASP A 18 -21.64 0.60 -5.64
CA ASP A 18 -22.02 0.10 -6.97
C ASP A 18 -21.35 0.90 -8.12
N ASP A 19 -20.74 2.04 -7.84
CA ASP A 19 -19.92 2.81 -8.78
C ASP A 19 -18.42 2.39 -8.81
N ALA A 20 -18.01 1.43 -7.97
CA ALA A 20 -16.60 1.01 -7.82
C ALA A 20 -16.05 0.15 -8.99
N ARG A 21 -16.72 0.14 -10.15
CA ARG A 21 -16.28 -0.60 -11.35
C ARG A 21 -15.71 0.26 -12.46
N ALA A 22 -15.54 1.55 -12.24
CA ALA A 22 -14.58 2.36 -12.99
C ALA A 22 -13.30 2.42 -12.17
N VAL A 23 -12.35 1.52 -12.39
CA VAL A 23 -10.96 1.68 -11.94
C VAL A 23 -10.50 3.02 -12.53
N PRO A 24 -10.35 4.09 -11.74
CA PRO A 24 -10.13 5.41 -12.31
C PRO A 24 -8.78 5.43 -13.03
N SER A 25 -8.75 6.02 -14.22
CA SER A 25 -7.54 6.24 -15.04
C SER A 25 -6.42 6.99 -14.28
N ASP A 26 -6.73 7.54 -13.11
CA ASP A 26 -5.81 8.18 -12.17
C ASP A 26 -4.86 7.20 -11.46
N LEU A 27 -5.20 5.91 -11.37
CA LEU A 27 -4.35 4.91 -10.71
C LEU A 27 -2.99 4.75 -11.41
N GLY A 28 -2.96 4.83 -12.74
CA GLY A 28 -1.72 4.78 -13.52
C GLY A 28 -0.82 6.00 -13.28
N MET A 29 -1.43 7.19 -13.14
CA MET A 29 -0.70 8.42 -12.82
C MET A 29 -0.13 8.37 -11.40
N MET A 30 -0.94 7.93 -10.44
CA MET A 30 -0.50 7.79 -9.05
C MET A 30 0.63 6.77 -8.92
N GLN A 31 0.54 5.63 -9.62
CA GLN A 31 1.62 4.65 -9.67
C GLN A 31 2.90 5.24 -10.27
N SER A 32 2.79 5.99 -11.37
CA SER A 32 3.95 6.64 -12.01
C SER A 32 4.64 7.67 -11.11
N VAL A 33 3.85 8.47 -10.37
CA VAL A 33 4.36 9.45 -9.41
C VAL A 33 5.10 8.75 -8.26
N LEU A 34 4.48 7.71 -7.68
CA LEU A 34 5.09 6.97 -6.58
C LEU A 34 6.34 6.18 -7.03
N ASP A 35 6.38 5.71 -8.27
CA ASP A 35 7.54 5.05 -8.87
C ASP A 35 8.69 6.02 -9.18
N ALA A 36 8.42 7.32 -9.34
CA ALA A 36 9.44 8.34 -9.49
C ALA A 36 10.16 8.66 -8.16
N ILE A 37 9.58 8.28 -7.02
CA ILE A 37 10.20 8.49 -5.71
C ILE A 37 11.36 7.48 -5.53
N PRO A 38 12.59 7.94 -5.26
CA PRO A 38 13.76 7.06 -5.12
C PRO A 38 13.75 6.25 -3.80
N SER A 39 12.95 6.67 -2.83
CA SER A 39 12.75 5.95 -1.56
C SER A 39 11.65 4.90 -1.67
N ALA A 40 11.76 3.83 -0.88
CA ALA A 40 10.73 2.81 -0.78
C ALA A 40 9.44 3.40 -0.19
N VAL A 41 8.33 3.24 -0.92
CA VAL A 41 6.99 3.62 -0.47
C VAL A 41 6.11 2.37 -0.45
N ILE A 42 5.52 2.12 0.71
CA ILE A 42 4.67 0.95 0.95
C ILE A 42 3.38 1.47 1.61
N ILE A 43 2.23 1.14 1.03
CA ILE A 43 0.91 1.40 1.61
C ILE A 43 0.37 0.07 2.11
N LEU A 44 -0.12 0.07 3.34
CA LEU A 44 -0.64 -1.11 4.01
C LEU A 44 -2.14 -1.03 4.19
N ASP A 45 -2.79 -2.19 4.19
CA ASP A 45 -4.16 -2.32 4.67
C ASP A 45 -4.21 -2.36 6.21
N SER A 46 -5.43 -2.45 6.75
CA SER A 46 -5.70 -2.57 8.19
C SER A 46 -5.09 -3.83 8.82
N GLU A 47 -4.81 -4.86 8.02
CA GLU A 47 -4.18 -6.10 8.46
C GLU A 47 -2.66 -6.06 8.36
N ARG A 48 -2.03 -4.94 7.99
CA ARG A 48 -0.57 -4.81 7.76
C ARG A 48 -0.06 -5.65 6.59
N GLN A 49 -0.91 -5.91 5.61
CA GLN A 49 -0.53 -6.50 4.33
C GLN A 49 -0.25 -5.37 3.33
N VAL A 50 0.65 -5.62 2.38
CA VAL A 50 1.01 -4.65 1.34
C VAL A 50 -0.17 -4.48 0.37
N PHE A 51 -0.80 -3.31 0.40
CA PHE A 51 -1.80 -2.88 -0.57
C PHE A 51 -1.14 -2.32 -1.83
N PHE A 52 -0.05 -1.56 -1.64
CA PHE A 52 0.74 -0.98 -2.73
C PHE A 52 2.22 -0.91 -2.34
N ALA A 53 3.10 -1.12 -3.32
CA ALA A 53 4.53 -0.90 -3.20
C ALA A 53 5.04 -0.20 -4.46
N ASN A 54 5.80 0.87 -4.31
CA ASN A 54 6.45 1.47 -5.47
C ASN A 54 7.63 0.61 -5.95
N ARG A 55 8.19 0.96 -7.11
CA ARG A 55 9.33 0.27 -7.70
C ARG A 55 10.54 0.22 -6.77
N ALA A 56 10.79 1.27 -5.98
CA ALA A 56 11.89 1.27 -5.01
C ALA A 56 11.66 0.24 -3.89
N ALA A 57 10.43 0.09 -3.40
CA ALA A 57 10.06 -0.94 -2.43
C ALA A 57 10.15 -2.36 -3.00
N ALA A 58 9.70 -2.57 -4.25
CA ALA A 58 9.84 -3.87 -4.92
C ALA A 58 11.32 -4.27 -5.08
N ARG A 59 12.18 -3.32 -5.45
CA ARG A 59 13.64 -3.53 -5.53
C ARG A 59 14.26 -3.85 -4.18
N LEU A 60 13.83 -3.16 -3.12
CA LEU A 60 14.28 -3.45 -1.75
C LEU A 60 13.96 -4.89 -1.34
N ALA A 61 12.80 -5.39 -1.74
CA ALA A 61 12.35 -6.77 -1.50
C ALA A 61 12.98 -7.81 -2.44
N GLY A 62 13.86 -7.39 -3.37
CA GLY A 62 14.45 -8.28 -4.38
C GLY A 62 13.44 -8.79 -5.41
N LYS A 63 12.34 -8.07 -5.64
CA LYS A 63 11.28 -8.43 -6.61
C LYS A 63 11.35 -7.60 -7.90
N LEU A 64 10.70 -8.08 -8.96
CA LEU A 64 10.73 -7.46 -10.27
C LEU A 64 9.58 -6.45 -10.47
N GLY A 65 8.44 -6.66 -9.82
CA GLY A 65 7.28 -5.79 -9.90
C GLY A 65 6.59 -5.56 -8.56
N HIS A 66 5.74 -4.53 -8.52
CA HIS A 66 4.91 -4.20 -7.34
C HIS A 66 3.85 -5.27 -7.04
N THR A 67 3.38 -5.99 -8.07
CA THR A 67 2.39 -7.07 -7.93
C THR A 67 2.97 -8.28 -7.19
N ASP A 68 4.30 -8.47 -7.24
CA ASP A 68 4.98 -9.59 -6.58
C ASP A 68 4.98 -9.49 -5.05
N VAL A 69 4.70 -8.29 -4.52
CA VAL A 69 4.71 -8.01 -3.06
C VAL A 69 3.33 -7.70 -2.50
N GLN A 70 2.29 -7.59 -3.35
CA GLN A 70 0.93 -7.35 -2.88
C GLN A 70 0.43 -8.51 -2.01
N GLY A 71 -0.25 -8.19 -0.92
CA GLY A 71 -0.75 -9.17 0.06
C GLY A 71 0.31 -9.75 1.00
N MET A 72 1.61 -9.52 0.75
CA MET A 72 2.66 -9.94 1.70
C MET A 72 2.54 -9.14 3.00
N ARG A 73 2.89 -9.75 4.14
CA ARG A 73 3.16 -8.98 5.36
C ARG A 73 4.44 -8.19 5.15
N VAL A 74 4.51 -6.94 5.63
CA VAL A 74 5.74 -6.12 5.51
C VAL A 74 6.97 -6.84 6.05
N GLY A 75 6.85 -7.53 7.18
CA GLY A 75 7.96 -8.30 7.75
C GLY A 75 8.50 -9.38 6.80
N GLU A 76 7.62 -10.06 6.07
CA GLU A 76 7.99 -11.05 5.05
C GLU A 76 8.67 -10.37 3.85
N MET A 77 8.14 -9.22 3.42
CA MET A 77 8.67 -8.46 2.29
C MET A 77 10.10 -7.97 2.55
N VAL A 78 10.41 -7.51 3.77
CA VAL A 78 11.76 -7.04 4.13
C VAL A 78 12.64 -8.13 4.72
N ALA A 79 12.19 -9.40 4.69
CA ALA A 79 12.85 -10.54 5.34
C ALA A 79 13.26 -10.27 6.80
N CYS A 80 12.49 -9.40 7.48
CA CYS A 80 12.73 -9.03 8.87
C CYS A 80 12.14 -10.13 9.74
N SER A 81 12.95 -11.14 10.01
CA SER A 81 12.69 -12.11 11.06
C SER A 81 12.86 -11.40 12.39
N MET A 82 11.86 -11.50 13.29
CA MET A 82 12.04 -11.08 14.68
C MET A 82 13.23 -11.87 15.23
N MET A 83 14.39 -11.21 15.33
CA MET A 83 15.49 -11.70 16.14
C MET A 83 14.94 -11.71 17.57
N SER A 84 14.79 -12.93 18.10
CA SER A 84 14.32 -13.21 19.46
C SER A 84 15.18 -12.57 20.53
#